data_AF-A0A969GNR7-F1
#
_entry.id   AF-A0A969GNR7-F1
#
_cell.length_a   1.000
_cell.length_b   1.000
_cell.length_c   1.000
_cell.angle_alpha   90.00
_cell.angle_beta   90.00
_cell.angle_gamma   90.00
#
_symmetry.space_group_name_H-M   'P 1'
#
loop_
_entity.id
_entity.type
_entity.pdbx_description
1 polymer ?
#
loop_
_entity_poly.entity_id
_entity_poly.type
_entity_poly.pdbx_seq_one_letter_code
_entity_poly.pdbx_strand_id
1 'polypeptide(L)'
;MSTPLSTYSYRDFEADSERLYAHFLNFRTVETPDELLDRFDDLFIRGTDYPDLRLKAALDRIVSSRWADQAFGNIINRCCYILINYWWLQRDGWIDSGLQWATVELVNRLSLAANQPPTSPATRRLRELLTNFIKAEQYVALERRARAAENASDGTDDLIGNLINRYPYLYPYCLLDWDSTEIGQQAVKQQQQRREQQFEHDLFKYINALRRGKSSSPGAMLDVANPTLLEAEELQAAVRQFSGKAEGARTYKESAQQFLLEVRHAPAQQVMKKQLSHYLSSAISYSNNPKYGSHHFNQWLDEQLDKILPQQDHVRTNPPLLMQTCSQLLECLVASPKQPDNHFMFIDLIGNLGATFTVG
;
A
#
# COMPACT_ATOMS: atom_id res chain seq x y z
N MET A 1 -37.71 -25.55 36.62
CA MET A 1 -37.92 -25.23 35.19
C MET A 1 -36.63 -24.65 34.66
N SER A 2 -35.83 -25.48 33.98
CA SER A 2 -34.51 -25.10 33.49
C SER A 2 -34.66 -24.61 32.05
N THR A 3 -34.45 -23.31 31.82
CA THR A 3 -34.36 -22.72 30.48
C THR A 3 -33.15 -23.30 29.73
N PRO A 4 -33.29 -23.67 28.45
CA PRO A 4 -32.15 -24.16 27.68
C PRO A 4 -31.18 -23.01 27.41
N LEU A 5 -29.89 -23.22 27.68
CA LEU A 5 -28.80 -22.36 27.24
C LEU A 5 -28.84 -22.26 25.71
N SER A 6 -29.28 -21.11 25.20
CA SER A 6 -29.15 -20.79 23.77
C SER A 6 -27.69 -20.96 23.38
N THR A 7 -27.41 -21.94 22.52
CA THR A 7 -26.05 -22.25 22.09
C THR A 7 -25.55 -21.10 21.24
N TYR A 8 -24.65 -20.27 21.77
CA TYR A 8 -24.07 -19.14 21.05
C TYR A 8 -23.37 -19.65 19.78
N SER A 9 -23.95 -19.33 18.62
CA SER A 9 -23.51 -19.85 17.33
C SER A 9 -22.41 -18.97 16.73
N TYR A 10 -21.73 -19.48 15.69
CA TYR A 10 -20.72 -18.69 14.98
C TYR A 10 -21.34 -17.46 14.31
N ARG A 11 -22.58 -17.58 13.85
CA ARG A 11 -23.33 -16.47 13.26
C ARG A 11 -23.64 -15.37 14.27
N ASP A 12 -23.92 -15.75 15.53
CA ASP A 12 -24.10 -14.79 16.62
C ASP A 12 -22.79 -14.09 16.96
N PHE A 13 -21.66 -14.84 16.91
CA PHE A 13 -20.32 -14.30 17.08
C PHE A 13 -19.95 -13.26 16.02
N GLU A 14 -20.22 -13.54 14.74
CA GLU A 14 -20.03 -12.56 13.66
C GLU A 14 -20.94 -11.34 13.83
N ALA A 15 -22.22 -11.54 14.17
CA ALA A 15 -23.16 -10.45 14.37
C ALA A 15 -22.76 -9.54 15.54
N ASP A 16 -22.27 -10.11 16.65
CA ASP A 16 -21.76 -9.33 17.77
C ASP A 16 -20.44 -8.61 17.43
N SER A 17 -19.59 -9.21 16.58
CA SER A 17 -18.36 -8.56 16.08
C SER A 17 -18.69 -7.35 15.19
N GLU A 18 -19.63 -7.51 14.27
CA GLU A 18 -20.10 -6.41 13.40
C GLU A 18 -20.77 -5.29 14.20
N ARG A 19 -21.42 -5.58 15.34
CA ARG A 19 -21.92 -4.55 16.25
C ARG A 19 -20.80 -3.71 16.87
N LEU A 20 -19.70 -4.34 17.27
CA LEU A 20 -18.51 -3.62 17.76
C LEU A 20 -17.95 -2.71 16.66
N TYR A 21 -17.84 -3.20 15.43
CA TYR A 21 -17.37 -2.39 14.31
C TYR A 21 -18.31 -1.22 13.99
N ALA A 22 -19.60 -1.50 13.87
CA ALA A 22 -20.62 -0.47 13.61
C ALA A 22 -20.61 0.62 14.69
N HIS A 23 -20.35 0.25 15.94
CA HIS A 23 -20.25 1.20 17.03
C HIS A 23 -19.14 2.23 16.81
N PHE A 24 -17.89 1.80 16.62
CA PHE A 24 -16.79 2.73 16.33
C PHE A 24 -16.96 3.45 15.00
N LEU A 25 -17.57 2.80 14.00
CA LEU A 25 -17.91 3.44 12.74
C LEU A 25 -18.90 4.61 12.93
N ASN A 26 -19.87 4.50 13.83
CA ASN A 26 -20.87 5.55 14.05
C ASN A 26 -20.32 6.72 14.86
N PHE A 27 -19.53 6.43 15.89
CA PHE A 27 -19.00 7.48 16.78
C PHE A 27 -17.80 8.21 16.20
N ARG A 28 -17.06 7.62 15.24
CA ARG A 28 -15.90 8.27 14.64
C ARG A 28 -16.22 9.66 14.12
N THR A 29 -17.35 9.87 13.45
CA THR A 29 -17.72 11.17 12.83
C THR A 29 -18.30 12.19 13.81
N VAL A 30 -18.57 11.80 15.05
CA VAL A 30 -19.27 12.64 16.05
C VAL A 30 -18.34 13.04 17.20
N GLU A 31 -17.44 12.15 17.61
CA GLU A 31 -16.60 12.30 18.79
C GLU A 31 -15.16 12.71 18.44
N THR A 32 -14.51 13.38 19.39
CA THR A 32 -13.10 13.75 19.32
C THR A 32 -12.20 12.53 19.54
N PRO A 33 -10.92 12.58 19.12
CA PRO A 33 -10.00 11.46 19.30
C PRO A 33 -9.77 11.06 20.76
N ASP A 34 -9.76 12.02 21.70
CA ASP A 34 -9.72 11.74 23.14
C ASP A 34 -10.95 10.94 23.60
N GLU A 35 -12.16 11.37 23.20
CA GLU A 35 -13.40 10.67 23.55
C GLU A 35 -13.44 9.25 22.95
N LEU A 36 -12.94 9.07 21.73
CA LEU A 36 -12.84 7.76 21.09
C LEU A 36 -11.83 6.84 21.78
N LEU A 37 -10.70 7.39 22.27
CA LEU A 37 -9.72 6.64 23.07
C LEU A 37 -10.32 6.23 24.42
N ASP A 38 -11.00 7.13 25.12
CA ASP A 38 -11.63 6.82 26.40
C ASP A 38 -12.74 5.78 26.24
N ARG A 39 -13.51 5.87 25.16
CA ARG A 39 -14.52 4.88 24.78
C ARG A 39 -13.90 3.51 24.47
N PHE A 40 -12.78 3.50 23.76
CA PHE A 40 -12.02 2.29 23.49
C PHE A 40 -11.52 1.66 24.79
N ASP A 41 -11.02 2.47 25.73
CA ASP A 41 -10.56 2.04 27.04
C ASP A 41 -11.71 1.46 27.88
N ASP A 42 -12.86 2.14 27.92
CA ASP A 42 -14.03 1.66 28.65
C ASP A 42 -14.47 0.28 28.18
N LEU A 43 -14.46 0.07 26.86
CA LEU A 43 -14.94 -1.15 26.25
C LEU A 43 -13.92 -2.30 26.36
N PHE A 44 -12.68 -2.08 25.91
CA PHE A 44 -11.69 -3.15 25.76
C PHE A 44 -10.67 -3.23 26.91
N ILE A 45 -10.39 -2.14 27.61
CA ILE A 45 -9.38 -2.13 28.68
C ILE A 45 -10.03 -2.29 30.05
N ARG A 46 -10.85 -1.32 30.47
CA ARG A 46 -11.59 -1.36 31.74
C ARG A 46 -12.63 -2.46 31.71
N GLY A 47 -13.32 -2.65 30.58
CA GLY A 47 -14.30 -3.72 30.39
C GLY A 47 -15.40 -3.74 31.45
N THR A 48 -15.64 -2.61 32.09
CA THR A 48 -16.58 -2.40 33.20
C THR A 48 -17.28 -1.06 32.97
N ASP A 49 -18.59 -1.01 33.25
CA ASP A 49 -19.42 0.21 33.18
C ASP A 49 -19.53 0.92 31.82
N TYR A 50 -19.53 0.17 30.71
CA TYR A 50 -19.79 0.73 29.39
C TYR A 50 -21.24 1.25 29.24
N PRO A 51 -21.48 2.49 28.74
CA PRO A 51 -22.83 3.07 28.70
C PRO A 51 -23.84 2.26 27.88
N ASP A 52 -23.39 1.62 26.78
CA ASP A 52 -24.24 0.73 25.98
C ASP A 52 -24.17 -0.70 26.51
N LEU A 53 -25.15 -1.06 27.34
CA LEU A 53 -25.29 -2.41 27.90
C LEU A 53 -25.42 -3.51 26.83
N ARG A 54 -25.94 -3.20 25.65
CA ARG A 54 -26.08 -4.19 24.56
C ARG A 54 -24.73 -4.49 23.94
N LEU A 55 -23.91 -3.46 23.75
CA LEU A 55 -22.55 -3.60 23.25
C LEU A 55 -21.66 -4.32 24.27
N LYS A 56 -21.82 -3.99 25.55
CA LYS A 56 -21.14 -4.69 26.64
C LYS A 56 -21.49 -6.17 26.67
N ALA A 57 -22.77 -6.51 26.59
CA ALA A 57 -23.22 -7.90 26.53
C ALA A 57 -22.72 -8.63 25.27
N ALA A 58 -22.60 -7.95 24.13
CA ALA A 58 -22.00 -8.50 22.92
C ALA A 58 -20.52 -8.83 23.11
N LEU A 59 -19.75 -7.91 23.69
CA LEU A 59 -18.36 -8.15 24.05
C LEU A 59 -18.21 -9.33 25.02
N ASP A 60 -19.05 -9.40 26.06
CA ASP A 60 -19.00 -10.48 27.05
C ASP A 60 -19.27 -11.85 26.42
N ARG A 61 -20.21 -11.91 25.45
CA ARG A 61 -20.47 -13.14 24.66
C ARG A 61 -19.30 -13.51 23.77
N ILE A 62 -18.68 -12.55 23.09
CA ILE A 62 -17.48 -12.77 22.26
C ILE A 62 -16.34 -13.33 23.11
N VAL A 63 -16.02 -12.67 24.23
CA VAL A 63 -14.91 -13.02 25.14
C VAL A 63 -15.12 -14.39 25.77
N SER A 64 -16.37 -14.76 26.07
CA SER A 64 -16.74 -16.06 26.65
C SER A 64 -16.89 -17.18 25.61
N SER A 65 -16.76 -16.87 24.32
CA SER A 65 -16.99 -17.84 23.25
C SER A 65 -15.80 -18.75 23.02
N ARG A 66 -16.05 -19.92 22.41
CA ARG A 66 -15.01 -20.86 21.99
C ARG A 66 -14.10 -20.35 20.87
N TRP A 67 -14.50 -19.28 20.16
CA TRP A 67 -13.72 -18.69 19.06
C TRP A 67 -12.83 -17.54 19.52
N ALA A 68 -12.97 -17.10 20.77
CA ALA A 68 -12.29 -15.94 21.30
C ALA A 68 -10.76 -16.02 21.12
N ASP A 69 -10.14 -17.15 21.44
CA ASP A 69 -8.67 -17.28 21.37
C ASP A 69 -8.11 -17.13 19.95
N GLN A 70 -8.89 -17.47 18.91
CA GLN A 70 -8.46 -17.41 17.51
C GLN A 70 -8.85 -16.11 16.82
N ALA A 71 -10.03 -15.57 17.13
CA ALA A 71 -10.63 -14.48 16.36
C ALA A 71 -10.62 -13.12 17.08
N PHE A 72 -10.45 -13.09 18.40
CA PHE A 72 -10.52 -11.83 19.16
C PHE A 72 -9.41 -10.84 18.78
N GLY A 73 -8.21 -11.33 18.47
CA GLY A 73 -7.12 -10.49 17.96
C GLY A 73 -7.52 -9.73 16.69
N ASN A 74 -8.19 -10.42 15.75
CA ASN A 74 -8.69 -9.80 14.52
C ASN A 74 -9.75 -8.72 14.81
N ILE A 75 -10.65 -8.97 15.78
CA ILE A 75 -11.70 -8.04 16.17
C ILE A 75 -11.09 -6.74 16.70
N ILE A 76 -10.16 -6.84 17.66
CA ILE A 76 -9.47 -5.66 18.21
C ILE A 76 -8.70 -4.95 17.11
N ASN A 77 -7.93 -5.69 16.31
CA ASN A 77 -7.13 -5.11 15.23
C ASN A 77 -8.02 -4.28 14.27
N ARG A 78 -9.19 -4.82 13.89
CA ARG A 78 -10.15 -4.12 13.04
C ARG A 78 -10.74 -2.88 13.72
N CYS A 79 -11.06 -2.93 15.00
CA CYS A 79 -11.50 -1.75 15.76
C CYS A 79 -10.42 -0.66 15.79
N CYS A 80 -9.16 -1.03 16.04
CA CYS A 80 -8.03 -0.09 15.99
C CYS A 80 -7.90 0.56 14.61
N TYR A 81 -7.98 -0.23 13.53
CA TYR A 81 -7.90 0.30 12.17
C TYR A 81 -9.06 1.21 11.79
N ILE A 82 -10.28 0.97 12.29
CA ILE A 82 -11.42 1.87 12.07
C ILE A 82 -11.09 3.27 12.61
N LEU A 83 -10.53 3.35 13.81
CA LEU A 83 -10.15 4.62 14.45
C LEU A 83 -8.94 5.27 13.79
N ILE A 84 -7.87 4.52 13.57
CA ILE A 84 -6.64 5.01 12.95
C ILE A 84 -6.91 5.54 11.54
N ASN A 85 -7.65 4.79 10.72
CA ASN A 85 -7.98 5.23 9.37
C ASN A 85 -8.81 6.51 9.40
N TYR A 86 -9.73 6.66 10.37
CA TYR A 86 -10.50 7.89 10.53
C TYR A 86 -9.64 9.10 10.89
N TRP A 87 -8.78 8.97 11.90
CA TRP A 87 -7.87 10.06 12.31
C TRP A 87 -6.91 10.47 11.19
N TRP A 88 -6.50 9.51 10.37
CA TRP A 88 -5.63 9.78 9.22
C TRP A 88 -6.38 10.41 8.05
N LEU A 89 -7.69 10.14 7.89
CA LEU A 89 -8.56 10.75 6.88
C LEU A 89 -8.94 12.20 7.21
N GLN A 90 -8.99 12.60 8.49
CA GLN A 90 -9.31 13.97 8.91
C GLN A 90 -8.20 15.01 8.64
N ARG A 91 -7.10 14.61 8.01
CA ARG A 91 -5.96 15.44 7.62
C ARG A 91 -6.29 16.62 6.69
N ASP A 92 -7.50 16.70 6.15
CA ASP A 92 -7.93 17.70 5.17
C ASP A 92 -8.33 19.09 5.75
N GLY A 93 -8.26 19.30 7.07
CA GLY A 93 -8.87 20.49 7.70
C GLY A 93 -7.94 21.44 8.44
N TRP A 94 -6.92 22.04 7.81
CA TRP A 94 -6.16 23.24 8.30
C TRP A 94 -5.75 23.29 9.79
N ILE A 95 -5.74 22.14 10.47
CA ILE A 95 -5.39 21.95 11.87
C ILE A 95 -4.52 20.71 11.87
N ASP A 96 -3.23 20.99 11.90
CA ASP A 96 -2.12 20.15 12.33
C ASP A 96 -2.06 18.67 11.96
N SER A 97 -0.82 18.24 11.74
CA SER A 97 -0.28 16.90 11.93
C SER A 97 -0.59 16.27 13.32
N GLY A 98 -1.50 16.85 14.10
CA GLY A 98 -1.70 16.65 15.52
C GLY A 98 -2.76 15.62 15.88
N LEU A 99 -3.08 14.63 15.05
CA LEU A 99 -3.86 13.44 15.45
C LEU A 99 -3.05 12.13 15.36
N GLN A 100 -1.78 12.21 14.96
CA GLN A 100 -0.86 11.07 14.99
C GLN A 100 -0.64 10.57 16.42
N TRP A 101 -0.61 11.49 17.40
CA TRP A 101 -0.51 11.15 18.82
C TRP A 101 -1.64 10.22 19.27
N ALA A 102 -2.85 10.31 18.70
CA ALA A 102 -3.96 9.42 19.08
C ALA A 102 -3.70 7.96 18.64
N THR A 103 -3.02 7.75 17.51
CA THR A 103 -2.60 6.41 17.06
C THR A 103 -1.56 5.82 18.01
N VAL A 104 -0.61 6.65 18.43
CA VAL A 104 0.45 6.29 19.38
C VAL A 104 -0.14 5.96 20.74
N GLU A 105 -1.03 6.83 21.22
CA GLU A 105 -1.69 6.70 22.51
C GLU A 105 -2.55 5.44 22.56
N LEU A 106 -3.28 5.11 21.48
CA LEU A 106 -4.02 3.85 21.37
C LEU A 106 -3.10 2.62 21.55
N VAL A 107 -1.95 2.60 20.87
CA VAL A 107 -0.98 1.50 20.96
C VAL A 107 -0.35 1.44 22.36
N ASN A 108 0.01 2.58 22.93
CA ASN A 108 0.56 2.67 24.28
C ASN A 108 -0.44 2.19 25.35
N ARG A 109 -1.71 2.60 25.26
CA ARG A 109 -2.79 2.16 26.16
C ARG A 109 -3.01 0.65 26.07
N LEU A 110 -3.00 0.07 24.87
CA LEU A 110 -3.06 -1.39 24.68
C LEU A 110 -1.88 -2.11 25.34
N SER A 111 -0.66 -1.64 25.09
CA SER A 111 0.57 -2.17 25.70
C SER A 111 0.53 -2.13 27.23
N LEU A 112 0.15 -0.99 27.79
CA LEU A 112 0.04 -0.80 29.22
C LEU A 112 -1.03 -1.74 29.81
N ALA A 113 -2.18 -1.84 29.15
CA ALA A 113 -3.29 -2.66 29.61
C ALA A 113 -2.96 -4.16 29.65
N ALA A 114 -2.26 -4.69 28.66
CA ALA A 114 -1.90 -6.11 28.66
C ALA A 114 -0.87 -6.49 29.74
N ASN A 115 -0.09 -5.51 30.23
CA ASN A 115 0.93 -5.70 31.26
C ASN A 115 0.40 -5.44 32.68
N GLN A 116 -0.81 -4.92 32.83
CA GLN A 116 -1.45 -4.67 34.13
C GLN A 116 -2.21 -5.89 34.64
N PRO A 117 -2.20 -6.16 35.96
CA PRO A 117 -3.00 -7.23 36.54
C PRO A 117 -4.51 -6.94 36.36
N PRO A 118 -5.34 -7.97 36.14
CA PRO A 118 -6.78 -7.79 35.96
C PRO A 118 -7.41 -7.19 37.22
N THR A 119 -8.14 -6.09 37.04
CA THR A 119 -8.80 -5.35 38.14
C THR A 119 -9.99 -6.11 38.72
N SER A 120 -10.58 -7.05 37.97
CA SER A 120 -11.71 -7.87 38.43
C SER A 120 -11.69 -9.29 37.83
N PRO A 121 -12.36 -10.28 38.47
CA PRO A 121 -12.53 -11.61 37.89
C PRO A 121 -13.25 -11.59 36.54
N ALA A 122 -14.19 -10.64 36.37
CA ALA A 122 -14.99 -10.47 35.16
C ALA A 122 -14.15 -10.02 33.96
N THR A 123 -13.04 -9.30 34.19
CA THR A 123 -12.16 -8.78 33.14
C THR A 123 -10.93 -9.65 32.88
N ARG A 124 -10.73 -10.72 33.67
CA ARG A 124 -9.56 -11.60 33.53
C ARG A 124 -9.44 -12.19 32.13
N ARG A 125 -10.55 -12.71 31.58
CA ARG A 125 -10.54 -13.35 30.25
C ARG A 125 -10.25 -12.34 29.13
N LEU A 126 -10.79 -11.14 29.23
CA LEU A 126 -10.51 -10.04 28.30
C LEU A 126 -9.01 -9.67 28.33
N ARG A 127 -8.41 -9.61 29.53
CA ARG A 127 -6.97 -9.35 29.68
C ARG A 127 -6.11 -10.44 29.08
N GLU A 128 -6.44 -11.72 29.29
CA GLU A 128 -5.73 -12.84 28.66
C GLU A 128 -5.72 -12.73 27.13
N LEU A 129 -6.87 -12.40 26.54
CA LEU A 129 -6.99 -12.24 25.09
C LEU A 129 -6.20 -11.02 24.57
N LEU A 130 -6.18 -9.92 25.32
CA LEU A 130 -5.33 -8.75 25.02
C LEU A 130 -3.84 -9.10 25.08
N THR A 131 -3.40 -9.82 26.11
CA THR A 131 -2.00 -10.26 26.23
C THR A 131 -1.60 -11.18 25.07
N ASN A 132 -2.51 -12.03 24.59
CA ASN A 132 -2.28 -12.85 23.41
C ASN A 132 -2.20 -12.01 22.14
N PHE A 133 -3.07 -10.99 21.99
CA PHE A 133 -3.06 -10.08 20.85
C PHE A 133 -1.74 -9.31 20.72
N ILE A 134 -1.17 -8.82 21.82
CA ILE A 134 0.12 -8.08 21.79
C ILE A 134 1.28 -8.94 21.30
N LYS A 135 1.21 -10.26 21.52
CA LYS A 135 2.23 -11.19 21.02
C LYS A 135 2.01 -11.58 19.55
N ALA A 136 0.87 -11.22 18.95
CA ALA A 136 0.54 -11.56 17.58
C ALA A 136 1.22 -10.60 16.58
N GLU A 137 1.48 -11.10 15.37
CA GLU A 137 2.06 -10.30 14.28
C GLU A 137 1.24 -9.05 13.93
N GLN A 138 -0.08 -9.13 14.14
CA GLN A 138 -1.02 -8.03 13.92
C GLN A 138 -0.72 -6.81 14.78
N TYR A 139 -0.40 -7.03 16.06
CA TYR A 139 -0.01 -5.95 16.95
C TYR A 139 1.36 -5.38 16.59
N VAL A 140 2.30 -6.22 16.17
CA VAL A 140 3.61 -5.75 15.68
C VAL A 140 3.47 -4.84 14.45
N ALA A 141 2.55 -5.18 13.54
CA ALA A 141 2.22 -4.31 12.40
C ALA A 141 1.59 -2.97 12.85
N LEU A 142 0.67 -3.02 13.82
CA LEU A 142 0.04 -1.84 14.41
C LEU A 142 1.05 -0.92 15.10
N GLU A 143 1.97 -1.49 15.88
CA GLU A 143 3.04 -0.77 16.58
C GLU A 143 4.01 -0.12 15.60
N ARG A 144 4.45 -0.84 14.56
CA ARG A 144 5.28 -0.27 13.48
C ARG A 144 4.60 0.92 12.82
N ARG A 145 3.27 0.84 12.62
CA ARG A 145 2.47 1.91 12.03
C ARG A 145 2.35 3.13 12.94
N ALA A 146 2.22 2.93 14.25
CA ALA A 146 2.22 4.01 15.23
C ALA A 146 3.58 4.72 15.31
N ARG A 147 4.69 3.96 15.35
CA ARG A 147 6.05 4.52 15.31
C ARG A 147 6.34 5.30 14.04
N ALA A 148 5.86 4.81 12.89
CA ALA A 148 5.93 5.55 11.64
C ALA A 148 5.16 6.89 11.67
N ALA A 149 4.16 7.02 12.55
CA ALA A 149 3.42 8.25 12.76
C ALA A 149 4.17 9.22 13.71
N GLU A 150 4.86 8.75 14.75
CA GLU A 150 5.74 9.57 15.62
C GLU A 150 6.91 10.17 14.84
N ASN A 151 7.62 9.34 14.09
CA ASN A 151 8.83 9.72 13.35
C ASN A 151 8.55 10.57 12.09
N ALA A 152 7.27 10.87 11.81
CA ALA A 152 6.90 11.88 10.83
C ALA A 152 6.98 13.31 11.39
N SER A 153 7.10 13.46 12.72
CA SER A 153 7.16 14.76 13.42
C SER A 153 8.59 15.18 13.78
N ASP A 154 9.49 14.23 14.05
CA ASP A 154 10.92 14.46 14.23
C ASP A 154 11.70 14.00 12.98
N GLY A 155 12.45 14.92 12.37
CA GLY A 155 13.20 14.73 11.13
C GLY A 155 14.39 13.78 11.21
N THR A 156 14.27 12.64 11.89
CA THR A 156 15.30 11.61 12.04
C THR A 156 14.84 10.28 11.46
N ASP A 157 15.26 10.04 10.22
CA ASP A 157 15.78 8.79 9.63
C ASP A 157 15.22 7.41 10.03
N ASP A 158 13.93 7.29 10.32
CA ASP A 158 13.26 5.99 10.27
C ASP A 158 12.74 5.73 8.85
N LEU A 159 13.54 4.98 8.07
CA LEU A 159 13.39 4.81 6.62
C LEU A 159 11.95 4.52 6.22
N ILE A 160 11.25 3.57 6.84
CA ILE A 160 9.96 3.09 6.32
C ILE A 160 8.81 4.09 6.49
N GLY A 161 8.70 4.78 7.63
CA GLY A 161 7.65 5.78 7.85
C GLY A 161 7.80 7.00 6.94
N ASN A 162 9.05 7.43 6.75
CA ASN A 162 9.41 8.48 5.80
C ASN A 162 9.19 8.05 4.34
N LEU A 163 9.50 6.80 4.00
CA LEU A 163 9.28 6.22 2.67
C LEU A 163 7.79 6.12 2.35
N ILE A 164 6.93 5.68 3.29
CA ILE A 164 5.48 5.58 3.06
C ILE A 164 4.91 6.96 2.70
N ASN A 165 5.24 8.01 3.45
CA ASN A 165 4.77 9.36 3.14
C ASN A 165 5.23 9.88 1.76
N ARG A 166 6.38 9.42 1.27
CA ARG A 166 6.98 9.82 -0.03
C ARG A 166 6.55 8.95 -1.20
N TYR A 167 6.13 7.71 -0.95
CA TYR A 167 5.81 6.73 -1.96
C TYR A 167 4.37 6.25 -1.83
N PRO A 168 3.39 7.03 -2.36
CA PRO A 168 1.96 6.69 -2.27
C PRO A 168 1.62 5.31 -2.87
N TYR A 169 2.40 4.82 -3.82
CA TYR A 169 2.21 3.48 -4.40
C TYR A 169 2.43 2.34 -3.39
N LEU A 170 3.09 2.60 -2.26
CA LEU A 170 3.23 1.63 -1.16
C LEU A 170 1.97 1.54 -0.30
N TYR A 171 1.04 2.49 -0.41
CA TYR A 171 -0.15 2.55 0.44
C TYR A 171 -1.00 1.29 0.40
N PRO A 172 -1.30 0.67 -0.75
CA PRO A 172 -2.07 -0.57 -0.78
C PRO A 172 -1.36 -1.74 -0.07
N TYR A 173 -0.03 -1.72 0.00
CA TYR A 173 0.77 -2.81 0.59
C TYR A 173 1.07 -2.59 2.07
N CYS A 174 1.16 -1.33 2.49
CA CYS A 174 1.48 -0.97 3.88
C CYS A 174 0.25 -0.62 4.71
N LEU A 175 -0.86 -0.21 4.09
CA LEU A 175 -2.03 0.32 4.79
C LEU A 175 -3.25 -0.61 4.77
N LEU A 176 -3.26 -1.63 3.90
CA LEU A 176 -4.33 -2.63 3.80
C LEU A 176 -3.86 -3.97 4.38
N ASP A 177 -4.62 -4.51 5.33
CA ASP A 177 -4.53 -5.92 5.72
C ASP A 177 -5.37 -6.79 4.78
N TRP A 178 -5.12 -8.11 4.77
CA TRP A 178 -5.88 -9.09 3.98
C TRP A 178 -7.39 -9.14 4.28
N ASP A 179 -7.83 -8.53 5.40
CA ASP A 179 -9.23 -8.42 5.84
C ASP A 179 -9.77 -6.97 5.74
N SER A 180 -9.17 -6.14 4.88
CA SER A 180 -9.59 -4.76 4.69
C SER A 180 -10.91 -4.68 3.91
N THR A 181 -11.96 -4.22 4.61
CA THR A 181 -13.28 -3.90 4.03
C THR A 181 -13.18 -3.01 2.78
N GLU A 182 -14.13 -3.13 1.85
CA GLU A 182 -14.17 -2.34 0.60
C GLU A 182 -14.03 -0.82 0.85
N ILE A 183 -14.58 -0.35 1.97
CA ILE A 183 -14.49 1.06 2.40
C ILE A 183 -13.03 1.44 2.72
N GLY A 184 -12.29 0.57 3.40
CA GLY A 184 -10.87 0.76 3.69
C GLY A 184 -10.03 0.82 2.40
N GLN A 185 -10.33 -0.06 1.44
CA GLN A 185 -9.66 -0.06 0.14
C GLN A 185 -9.92 1.22 -0.66
N GLN A 186 -11.15 1.72 -0.65
CA GLN A 186 -11.51 2.99 -1.30
C GLN A 186 -10.83 4.18 -0.62
N ALA A 187 -10.78 4.21 0.71
CA ALA A 187 -10.10 5.26 1.47
C ALA A 187 -8.59 5.31 1.13
N VAL A 188 -7.91 4.16 1.13
CA VAL A 188 -6.49 4.06 0.79
C VAL A 188 -6.23 4.52 -0.65
N LYS A 189 -7.08 4.11 -1.61
CA LYS A 189 -6.97 4.57 -3.01
C LYS A 189 -7.16 6.08 -3.16
N GLN A 190 -8.15 6.66 -2.48
CA GLN A 190 -8.35 8.10 -2.51
C GLN A 190 -7.16 8.85 -1.90
N GLN A 191 -6.62 8.34 -0.80
CA GLN A 191 -5.44 8.91 -0.15
C GLN A 191 -4.22 8.85 -1.06
N GLN A 192 -4.00 7.70 -1.73
CA GLN A 192 -2.93 7.54 -2.71
C GLN A 192 -3.05 8.60 -3.82
N GLN A 193 -4.22 8.71 -4.47
CA GLN A 193 -4.44 9.67 -5.55
C GLN A 193 -4.20 11.12 -5.12
N ARG A 194 -4.68 11.51 -3.93
CA ARG A 194 -4.48 12.88 -3.43
C ARG A 194 -3.01 13.19 -3.19
N ARG A 195 -2.24 12.23 -2.66
CA ARG A 195 -0.81 12.41 -2.42
C ARG A 195 -0.02 12.47 -3.71
N GLU A 196 -0.36 11.65 -4.69
CA GLU A 196 0.22 11.71 -6.04
C GLU A 196 -0.03 13.09 -6.66
N GLN A 197 -1.26 13.60 -6.61
CA GLN A 197 -1.60 14.94 -7.13
C GLN A 197 -0.85 16.07 -6.42
N GLN A 198 -0.74 16.01 -5.10
CA GLN A 198 -0.01 17.02 -4.34
C GLN A 198 1.48 17.01 -4.70
N PHE A 199 2.08 15.81 -4.80
CA PHE A 199 3.46 15.65 -5.22
C PHE A 199 3.69 16.17 -6.64
N GLU A 200 2.81 15.85 -7.60
CA GLU A 200 2.88 16.37 -8.97
C GLU A 200 2.82 17.90 -9.01
N HIS A 201 1.94 18.51 -8.21
CA HIS A 201 1.79 19.96 -8.13
C HIS A 201 3.03 20.63 -7.54
N ASP A 202 3.56 20.10 -6.44
CA ASP A 202 4.76 20.64 -5.79
C ASP A 202 6.00 20.45 -6.68
N LEU A 203 6.10 19.31 -7.37
CA LEU A 203 7.15 19.05 -8.35
C LEU A 203 7.08 20.03 -9.52
N PHE A 204 5.88 20.28 -10.05
CA PHE A 204 5.67 21.25 -11.13
C PHE A 204 6.07 22.66 -10.71
N LYS A 205 5.67 23.11 -9.51
CA LYS A 205 6.08 24.41 -8.96
C LYS A 205 7.60 24.51 -8.85
N TYR A 206 8.25 23.48 -8.28
CA TYR A 206 9.70 23.47 -8.09
C TYR A 206 10.45 23.50 -9.43
N ILE A 207 10.08 22.66 -10.40
CA ILE A 207 10.69 22.64 -11.73
C ILE A 207 10.52 23.99 -12.45
N ASN A 208 9.34 24.61 -12.35
CA ASN A 208 9.11 25.92 -12.94
C ASN A 208 9.93 27.02 -12.29
N ALA A 209 10.06 26.99 -10.96
CA ALA A 209 10.91 27.91 -10.23
C ALA A 209 12.38 27.74 -10.64
N LEU A 210 12.85 26.49 -10.78
CA LEU A 210 14.20 26.15 -11.25
C LEU A 210 14.47 26.62 -12.69
N ARG A 211 13.47 26.55 -13.58
CA ARG A 211 13.57 27.10 -14.95
C ARG A 211 13.66 28.63 -14.96
N ARG A 212 12.90 29.32 -14.10
CA ARG A 212 12.86 30.79 -13.98
C ARG A 212 14.09 31.37 -13.26
N GLY A 213 14.65 30.64 -12.31
CA GLY A 213 15.86 31.01 -11.58
C GLY A 213 17.10 31.07 -12.46
N LYS A 214 17.16 30.29 -13.55
CA LYS A 214 18.26 30.36 -14.53
C LYS A 214 18.25 31.62 -15.41
N SER A 215 17.12 32.32 -15.48
CA SER A 215 16.96 33.57 -16.25
C SER A 215 17.06 34.84 -15.41
N SER A 216 17.21 34.71 -14.08
CA SER A 216 17.20 35.84 -13.14
C SER A 216 18.48 35.81 -12.31
N SER A 217 19.01 36.97 -11.95
CA SER A 217 20.28 37.18 -11.22
C SER A 217 20.50 36.24 -10.01
N PRO A 218 21.76 35.88 -9.70
CA PRO A 218 22.12 34.97 -8.61
C PRO A 218 21.77 35.60 -7.26
N GLY A 219 20.61 35.23 -6.70
CA GLY A 219 20.16 35.77 -5.41
C GLY A 219 18.64 35.68 -5.17
N ALA A 220 17.82 35.46 -6.20
CA ALA A 220 16.41 35.12 -6.02
C ALA A 220 16.28 33.63 -5.66
N MET A 221 16.58 33.29 -4.41
CA MET A 221 16.44 31.92 -3.89
C MET A 221 15.01 31.40 -4.10
N LEU A 222 14.94 30.14 -4.47
CA LEU A 222 13.71 29.37 -4.65
C LEU A 222 12.97 29.31 -3.30
N ASP A 223 11.91 30.10 -3.13
CA ASP A 223 11.00 30.01 -1.98
C ASP A 223 10.13 28.73 -1.99
N VAL A 224 10.49 27.76 -2.83
CA VAL A 224 9.77 26.51 -3.04
C VAL A 224 10.70 25.37 -2.66
N ALA A 225 10.32 24.59 -1.65
CA ALA A 225 11.05 23.42 -1.21
C ALA A 225 11.09 22.35 -2.31
N ASN A 226 12.22 21.65 -2.44
CA ASN A 226 12.36 20.50 -3.32
C ASN A 226 11.54 19.32 -2.75
N PRO A 227 10.50 18.82 -3.46
CA PRO A 227 9.72 17.68 -2.97
C PRO A 227 10.46 16.34 -3.14
N THR A 228 11.64 16.32 -3.74
CA THR A 228 12.44 15.12 -4.02
C THR A 228 13.71 15.06 -3.19
N LEU A 229 14.27 13.86 -3.07
CA LEU A 229 15.61 13.63 -2.47
C LEU A 229 16.76 13.91 -3.43
N LEU A 230 16.46 14.14 -4.71
CA LEU A 230 17.46 14.38 -5.74
C LEU A 230 17.97 15.81 -5.64
N GLU A 231 19.26 15.98 -5.86
CA GLU A 231 19.82 17.32 -6.04
C GLU A 231 19.20 18.00 -7.27
N ALA A 232 19.25 19.34 -7.33
CA ALA A 232 18.57 20.09 -8.38
C ALA A 232 19.02 19.71 -9.80
N GLU A 233 20.27 19.28 -9.97
CA GLU A 233 20.82 18.79 -11.24
C GLU A 233 20.34 17.38 -11.58
N GLU A 234 20.34 16.47 -10.60
CA GLU A 234 19.85 15.10 -10.73
C GLU A 234 18.35 15.08 -11.05
N LEU A 235 17.56 15.93 -10.39
CA LEU A 235 16.13 16.06 -10.67
C LEU A 235 15.90 16.57 -12.09
N GLN A 236 16.68 17.53 -12.58
CA GLN A 236 16.57 17.97 -13.97
C GLN A 236 16.93 16.86 -14.96
N ALA A 237 17.96 16.07 -14.65
CA ALA A 237 18.35 14.93 -15.47
C ALA A 237 17.22 13.88 -15.50
N ALA A 238 16.68 13.51 -14.34
CA ALA A 238 15.56 12.57 -14.21
C ALA A 238 14.31 13.07 -14.96
N VAL A 239 13.91 14.32 -14.76
CA VAL A 239 12.77 14.91 -15.48
C VAL A 239 13.01 14.88 -16.98
N ARG A 240 14.20 15.22 -17.47
CA ARG A 240 14.52 15.12 -18.91
C ARG A 240 14.47 13.68 -19.42
N GLN A 241 14.93 12.71 -18.63
CA GLN A 241 14.90 11.30 -18.99
C GLN A 241 13.45 10.78 -19.10
N PHE A 242 12.58 11.12 -18.15
CA PHE A 242 11.21 10.59 -18.10
C PHE A 242 10.17 11.40 -18.89
N SER A 243 10.38 12.72 -19.06
CA SER A 243 9.46 13.59 -19.82
C SER A 243 9.97 13.94 -21.22
N GLY A 244 11.22 13.59 -21.53
CA GLY A 244 11.84 13.85 -22.83
C GLY A 244 11.47 12.81 -23.89
N LYS A 245 12.13 12.95 -25.04
CA LYS A 245 12.07 11.96 -26.12
C LYS A 245 13.03 10.82 -25.75
N ALA A 246 12.49 9.61 -25.69
CA ALA A 246 13.23 8.44 -25.22
C ALA A 246 13.77 7.59 -26.38
N GLU A 247 12.92 7.33 -27.38
CA GLU A 247 13.26 6.57 -28.58
C GLU A 247 13.18 7.49 -29.80
N GLY A 248 14.32 8.02 -30.23
CA GLY A 248 14.40 8.93 -31.38
C GLY A 248 13.57 10.20 -31.19
N ALA A 249 12.47 10.33 -31.94
CA ALA A 249 11.63 11.53 -31.94
C ALA A 249 10.43 11.48 -30.99
N ARG A 250 10.16 10.33 -30.34
CA ARG A 250 8.94 10.06 -29.58
C ARG A 250 9.16 10.01 -28.07
N THR A 251 8.13 10.38 -27.32
CA THR A 251 8.05 10.17 -25.87
C THR A 251 7.65 8.73 -25.56
N TYR A 252 7.96 8.24 -24.35
CA TYR A 252 7.52 6.91 -23.88
C TYR A 252 6.00 6.71 -24.04
N LYS A 253 5.21 7.74 -23.72
CA LYS A 253 3.75 7.71 -23.85
C LYS A 253 3.30 7.52 -25.31
N GLU A 254 3.95 8.18 -26.26
CA GLU A 254 3.63 8.04 -27.69
C GLU A 254 4.00 6.65 -28.21
N SER A 255 5.17 6.11 -27.81
CA SER A 255 5.57 4.74 -28.15
C SER A 255 4.56 3.72 -27.61
N ALA A 256 4.17 3.82 -26.33
CA ALA A 256 3.20 2.92 -25.71
C ALA A 256 1.81 3.00 -26.39
N GLN A 257 1.34 4.21 -26.71
CA GLN A 257 0.06 4.38 -27.41
C GLN A 257 0.09 3.78 -28.81
N GLN A 258 1.19 3.93 -29.55
CA GLN A 258 1.34 3.32 -30.85
C GLN A 258 1.33 1.79 -30.75
N PHE A 259 2.09 1.22 -29.82
CA PHE A 259 2.10 -0.22 -29.56
C PHE A 259 0.68 -0.74 -29.27
N LEU A 260 -0.07 -0.06 -28.41
CA LEU A 260 -1.45 -0.45 -28.11
C LEU A 260 -2.38 -0.37 -29.33
N LEU A 261 -2.16 0.57 -30.25
CA LEU A 261 -2.90 0.63 -31.51
C LEU A 261 -2.54 -0.55 -32.42
N GLU A 262 -1.26 -0.87 -32.55
CA GLU A 262 -0.77 -1.98 -33.37
C GLU A 262 -1.27 -3.34 -32.86
N VAL A 263 -1.26 -3.55 -31.54
CA VAL A 263 -1.74 -4.78 -30.91
C VAL A 263 -3.25 -4.97 -31.05
N ARG A 264 -4.04 -3.89 -31.01
CA ARG A 264 -5.50 -3.95 -31.21
C ARG A 264 -5.88 -4.43 -32.61
N HIS A 265 -5.02 -4.19 -33.59
CA HIS A 265 -5.21 -4.60 -34.98
C HIS A 265 -4.47 -5.90 -35.33
N ALA A 266 -3.79 -6.54 -34.37
CA ALA A 266 -3.08 -7.78 -34.60
C ALA A 266 -4.07 -8.92 -34.97
N PRO A 267 -3.88 -9.59 -36.12
CA PRO A 267 -4.79 -10.63 -36.58
C PRO A 267 -4.68 -11.92 -35.75
N ALA A 268 -3.54 -12.14 -35.08
CA ALA A 268 -3.23 -13.34 -34.33
C ALA A 268 -2.33 -13.01 -33.13
N GLN A 269 -2.41 -13.81 -32.05
CA GLN A 269 -1.62 -13.63 -30.84
C GLN A 269 -0.11 -13.75 -31.11
N GLN A 270 0.31 -14.59 -32.06
CA GLN A 270 1.71 -14.67 -32.47
C GLN A 270 2.27 -13.33 -33.00
N VAL A 271 1.45 -12.56 -33.72
CA VAL A 271 1.84 -11.23 -34.21
C VAL A 271 1.97 -10.25 -33.06
N MET A 272 1.04 -10.31 -32.10
CA MET A 272 1.12 -9.50 -30.88
C MET A 272 2.38 -9.82 -30.06
N LYS A 273 2.73 -11.09 -29.89
CA LYS A 273 3.96 -11.50 -29.19
C LYS A 273 5.21 -10.93 -29.85
N LYS A 274 5.29 -10.98 -31.18
CA LYS A 274 6.40 -10.37 -31.94
C LYS A 274 6.44 -8.85 -31.81
N GLN A 275 5.28 -8.19 -31.84
CA GLN A 275 5.18 -6.75 -31.62
C GLN A 275 5.61 -6.38 -30.19
N LEU A 276 5.23 -7.18 -29.19
CA LEU A 276 5.63 -6.99 -27.80
C LEU A 276 7.13 -7.19 -27.61
N SER A 277 7.69 -8.25 -28.20
CA SER A 277 9.14 -8.48 -28.22
C SER A 277 9.87 -7.28 -28.84
N HIS A 278 9.41 -6.83 -30.00
CA HIS A 278 10.00 -5.68 -30.68
C HIS A 278 9.90 -4.40 -29.85
N TYR A 279 8.76 -4.14 -29.22
CA TYR A 279 8.51 -2.98 -28.37
C TYR A 279 9.47 -2.93 -27.17
N LEU A 280 9.68 -4.06 -26.49
CA LEU A 280 10.60 -4.13 -25.35
C LEU A 280 12.07 -4.09 -25.81
N SER A 281 12.36 -4.73 -26.94
CA SER A 281 13.70 -4.80 -27.51
C SER A 281 14.17 -3.48 -28.10
N SER A 282 13.28 -2.68 -28.71
CA SER A 282 13.63 -1.40 -29.33
C SER A 282 14.25 -0.46 -28.30
N ALA A 283 13.65 -0.36 -27.13
CA ALA A 283 14.15 0.49 -26.06
C ALA A 283 15.57 0.08 -25.66
N ILE A 284 15.83 -1.22 -25.54
CA ILE A 284 17.14 -1.78 -25.18
C ILE A 284 18.16 -1.57 -26.30
N SER A 285 17.74 -1.66 -27.57
CA SER A 285 18.60 -1.37 -28.72
C SER A 285 19.05 0.09 -28.79
N TYR A 286 18.29 1.03 -28.21
CA TYR A 286 18.67 2.43 -28.08
C TYR A 286 19.45 2.74 -26.78
N SER A 287 19.73 1.74 -25.94
CA SER A 287 20.50 1.90 -24.71
C SER A 287 22.00 2.14 -24.97
N ASN A 288 22.73 2.47 -23.90
CA ASN A 288 24.19 2.66 -23.93
C ASN A 288 24.97 1.40 -24.35
N ASN A 289 24.32 0.23 -24.44
CA ASN A 289 24.94 -1.01 -24.90
C ASN A 289 24.08 -1.72 -25.98
N PRO A 290 24.05 -1.19 -27.21
CA PRO A 290 23.19 -1.70 -28.29
C PRO A 290 23.50 -3.15 -28.71
N LYS A 291 24.72 -3.63 -28.40
CA LYS A 291 25.15 -5.02 -28.69
C LYS A 291 24.58 -6.04 -27.70
N TYR A 292 24.26 -5.61 -26.48
CA TYR A 292 23.70 -6.50 -25.44
C TYR A 292 22.28 -6.94 -25.77
N GLY A 293 21.39 -5.97 -26.07
CA GLY A 293 20.00 -6.25 -26.44
C GLY A 293 19.89 -7.18 -27.65
N SER A 294 20.69 -6.91 -28.69
CA SER A 294 20.60 -7.58 -29.99
C SER A 294 20.84 -9.09 -29.99
N HIS A 295 21.40 -9.68 -28.92
CA HIS A 295 21.77 -11.10 -28.91
C HIS A 295 21.27 -11.91 -27.71
N HIS A 296 21.52 -11.48 -26.47
CA HIS A 296 21.25 -12.35 -25.31
C HIS A 296 19.82 -12.19 -24.80
N PHE A 297 19.41 -10.94 -24.53
CA PHE A 297 18.08 -10.67 -23.97
C PHE A 297 16.96 -10.85 -24.99
N ASN A 298 17.11 -10.34 -26.22
CA ASN A 298 16.04 -10.44 -27.22
C ASN A 298 15.77 -11.91 -27.60
N GLN A 299 16.82 -12.75 -27.69
CA GLN A 299 16.65 -14.18 -27.93
C GLN A 299 15.91 -14.86 -26.77
N TRP A 300 16.32 -14.59 -25.52
CA TRP A 300 15.61 -15.12 -24.36
C TRP A 300 14.14 -14.66 -24.35
N LEU A 301 13.87 -13.38 -24.63
CA LEU A 301 12.53 -12.81 -24.66
C LEU A 301 11.64 -13.49 -25.70
N ASP A 302 12.15 -13.67 -26.92
CA ASP A 302 11.45 -14.38 -27.99
C ASP A 302 11.15 -15.84 -27.59
N GLU A 303 12.14 -16.54 -27.02
CA GLU A 303 11.97 -17.92 -26.55
C GLU A 303 10.95 -18.06 -25.41
N GLN A 304 10.85 -17.07 -24.50
CA GLN A 304 9.84 -17.09 -23.45
C GLN A 304 8.45 -16.75 -23.99
N LEU A 305 8.34 -15.77 -24.88
CA LEU A 305 7.07 -15.39 -25.50
C LEU A 305 6.48 -16.52 -26.36
N ASP A 306 7.31 -17.29 -27.05
CA ASP A 306 6.87 -18.47 -27.80
C ASP A 306 6.32 -19.58 -26.88
N LYS A 307 6.84 -19.71 -25.65
CA LYS A 307 6.34 -20.69 -24.64
C LYS A 307 5.05 -20.25 -23.95
N ILE A 308 4.74 -18.96 -23.92
CA ILE A 308 3.55 -18.41 -23.28
C ILE A 308 2.31 -18.71 -24.14
N LEU A 309 1.40 -19.58 -23.67
CA LEU A 309 0.12 -19.86 -24.36
C LEU A 309 0.24 -20.26 -25.86
N PRO A 310 1.07 -21.24 -26.25
CA PRO A 310 1.26 -21.62 -27.66
C PRO A 310 -0.03 -22.10 -28.33
N GLN A 311 -0.97 -22.62 -27.55
CA GLN A 311 -2.27 -23.09 -28.02
C GLN A 311 -3.19 -21.96 -28.54
N GLN A 312 -2.89 -20.71 -28.18
CA GLN A 312 -3.71 -19.54 -28.53
C GLN A 312 -3.07 -18.68 -29.63
N ASP A 313 -1.93 -19.10 -30.21
CA ASP A 313 -1.16 -18.30 -31.18
C ASP A 313 -1.95 -17.88 -32.42
N HIS A 314 -2.89 -18.72 -32.86
CA HIS A 314 -3.75 -18.47 -34.01
C HIS A 314 -5.04 -17.73 -33.68
N VAL A 315 -5.32 -17.49 -32.40
CA VAL A 315 -6.51 -16.77 -31.95
C VAL A 315 -6.28 -15.27 -32.09
N ARG A 316 -7.33 -14.55 -32.46
CA ARG A 316 -7.30 -13.09 -32.53
C ARG A 316 -7.06 -12.51 -31.14
N THR A 317 -6.09 -11.61 -31.05
CA THR A 317 -5.73 -10.94 -29.80
C THR A 317 -6.93 -10.20 -29.21
N ASN A 318 -7.16 -10.40 -27.92
CA ASN A 318 -8.15 -9.67 -27.13
C ASN A 318 -7.49 -9.11 -25.85
N PRO A 319 -8.09 -8.12 -25.17
CA PRO A 319 -7.51 -7.53 -23.97
C PRO A 319 -7.20 -8.54 -22.84
N PRO A 320 -8.04 -9.57 -22.57
CA PRO A 320 -7.71 -10.60 -21.59
C PRO A 320 -6.45 -11.41 -21.92
N LEU A 321 -6.29 -11.84 -23.17
CA LEU A 321 -5.11 -12.61 -23.63
C LEU A 321 -3.85 -11.77 -23.57
N LEU A 322 -3.94 -10.48 -23.88
CA LEU A 322 -2.83 -9.55 -23.70
C LEU A 322 -2.44 -9.47 -22.22
N MET A 323 -3.41 -9.27 -21.33
CA MET A 323 -3.15 -9.16 -19.89
C MET A 323 -2.56 -10.46 -19.33
N GLN A 324 -3.06 -11.61 -19.76
CA GLN A 324 -2.51 -12.92 -19.36
C GLN A 324 -1.07 -13.13 -19.88
N THR A 325 -0.80 -12.73 -21.12
CA THR A 325 0.55 -12.82 -21.73
C THR A 325 1.53 -11.91 -20.99
N CYS A 326 1.13 -10.67 -20.68
CA CYS A 326 1.95 -9.73 -19.91
C CYS A 326 2.21 -10.22 -18.47
N SER A 327 1.20 -10.77 -17.80
CA SER A 327 1.38 -11.32 -16.44
C SER A 327 2.35 -12.49 -16.41
N GLN A 328 2.24 -13.44 -17.36
CA GLN A 328 3.18 -14.56 -17.45
C GLN A 328 4.61 -14.10 -17.80
N LEU A 329 4.73 -13.11 -18.69
CA LEU A 329 6.03 -12.51 -19.00
C LEU A 329 6.64 -11.83 -17.76
N LEU A 330 5.84 -11.09 -16.98
CA LEU A 330 6.28 -10.48 -15.73
C LEU A 330 6.71 -11.51 -14.70
N GLU A 331 6.00 -12.64 -14.59
CA GLU A 331 6.43 -13.75 -13.72
C GLU A 331 7.79 -14.32 -14.15
N CYS A 332 8.06 -14.41 -15.46
CA CYS A 332 9.37 -14.81 -15.98
C CYS A 332 10.45 -13.76 -15.69
N LEU A 333 10.13 -12.47 -15.75
CA LEU A 333 11.09 -11.38 -15.52
C LEU A 333 11.39 -11.14 -14.03
N VAL A 334 10.38 -11.23 -13.16
CA VAL A 334 10.46 -10.91 -11.72
C VAL A 334 10.89 -12.15 -10.90
N ALA A 335 11.62 -13.07 -11.53
CA ALA A 335 11.86 -14.45 -11.10
C ALA A 335 11.92 -14.67 -9.58
N SER A 336 11.07 -15.59 -9.10
CA SER A 336 11.19 -16.20 -7.77
C SER A 336 12.54 -16.94 -7.67
N PRO A 337 13.22 -16.96 -6.50
CA PRO A 337 14.48 -17.70 -6.30
C PRO A 337 14.40 -19.21 -6.57
N LYS A 338 13.21 -19.73 -6.91
CA LYS A 338 12.94 -21.11 -7.30
C LYS A 338 13.23 -21.41 -8.79
N GLN A 339 13.36 -20.40 -9.65
CA GLN A 339 13.72 -20.55 -11.07
C GLN A 339 15.04 -19.83 -11.38
N PRO A 340 16.19 -20.53 -11.29
CA PRO A 340 17.51 -19.90 -11.32
C PRO A 340 17.84 -19.24 -12.67
N ASP A 341 17.39 -19.80 -13.79
CA ASP A 341 17.71 -19.29 -15.14
C ASP A 341 17.09 -17.91 -15.41
N ASN A 342 15.83 -17.73 -14.99
CA ASN A 342 15.11 -16.47 -15.13
C ASN A 342 15.68 -15.39 -14.19
N HIS A 343 16.12 -15.78 -13.00
CA HIS A 343 16.76 -14.87 -12.04
C HIS A 343 18.13 -14.39 -12.55
N PHE A 344 18.91 -15.27 -13.18
CA PHE A 344 20.17 -14.89 -13.81
C PHE A 344 19.98 -13.87 -14.93
N MET A 345 18.98 -14.07 -15.79
CA MET A 345 18.64 -13.10 -16.85
C MET A 345 18.27 -11.73 -16.31
N PHE A 346 17.52 -11.66 -15.21
CA PHE A 346 17.18 -10.40 -14.55
C PHE A 346 18.42 -9.68 -14.00
N ILE A 347 19.33 -10.41 -13.34
CA ILE A 347 20.60 -9.85 -12.84
C ILE A 347 21.47 -9.37 -13.99
N ASP A 348 21.57 -10.15 -15.07
CA ASP A 348 22.34 -9.79 -16.27
C ASP A 348 21.76 -8.53 -16.95
N LEU A 349 20.42 -8.41 -17.03
CA LEU A 349 19.75 -7.23 -17.55
C LEU A 349 20.09 -5.97 -16.73
N ILE A 350 19.99 -6.05 -15.40
CA ILE A 350 20.33 -4.93 -14.50
C ILE A 350 21.82 -4.59 -14.58
N GLY A 351 22.69 -5.60 -14.64
CA GLY A 351 24.13 -5.41 -14.72
C GLY A 351 24.58 -4.69 -16.00
N ASN A 352 23.89 -4.94 -17.12
CA ASN A 352 24.26 -4.37 -18.42
C ASN A 352 23.53 -3.05 -18.75
N LEU A 353 22.27 -2.87 -18.32
CA LEU A 353 21.49 -1.66 -18.60
C LEU A 353 21.59 -0.62 -17.47
N GLY A 354 21.92 -1.05 -16.26
CA GLY A 354 21.90 -0.23 -15.06
C GLY A 354 20.51 -0.15 -14.44
N ALA A 355 20.47 0.15 -13.13
CA ALA A 355 19.23 0.17 -12.34
C ALA A 355 18.27 1.33 -12.70
N THR A 356 18.72 2.31 -13.46
CA THR A 356 17.96 3.52 -13.84
C THR A 356 17.44 3.49 -15.28
N PHE A 357 17.76 2.44 -16.04
CA PHE A 357 17.26 2.30 -17.40
C PHE A 357 15.77 1.94 -17.39
N THR A 358 15.00 2.63 -18.21
CA THR A 358 13.54 2.47 -18.27
C THR A 358 13.04 2.27 -19.69
N VAL A 359 12.14 1.31 -19.84
CA VAL A 359 11.33 1.07 -21.04
C VAL A 359 9.94 1.64 -20.79
N GLY A 360 9.40 2.37 -21.78
CA GLY A 360 8.14 3.11 -21.68
C GLY A 360 6.88 2.27 -21.72
#